data_AF-A0A6N4H061-F1
#
_entry.id   AF-A0A6N4H061-F1
#
_cell.length_a   1.000
_cell.length_b   1.000
_cell.length_c   1.000
_cell.angle_alpha   90.00
_cell.angle_beta   90.00
_cell.angle_gamma   90.00
#
_symmetry.space_group_name_H-M   'P 1'
#
loop_
_entity.id
_entity.type
_entity.pdbx_description
1 polymer ?
#
loop_
_entity_poly.entity_id
_entity_poly.type
_entity_poly.pdbx_seq_one_letter_code
_entity_poly.pdbx_strand_id
1 'polypeptide(L)'
;MKKFFCCCLLAVVASVTVSAQITDSLGKVCLVPAADEGGFARYIDRRTSTKGYRMTFIAAPLIVGGAVMSVYDTDFRRLRNGYVKSFHHDYDDYLQYAPAAVMLGLKAFGVKGRSSWGRMLVSDAFSVGLMAAAVNSLKYSFRVMRPDGSTRNSFPSGHTATVFMTATMLHKEYGHRSPWYSIGAYTVATVTGVTRQLNNRHWMSDVMVGAGIGILATEFGYFLADLIFKDKGLHVGETQLVYDRFRRPSFLSFTVGVTTSPGSYLPYPGMRTSFKAGPTVGAQGAWFASPYVGVGGRFAVTNLEMTVNGVPQDDNLESGSAAAGLYLSYPLSVRWLVGSKLLGGYGYYKSCNTDLQKLGDRGGFVLATGISSTYLASRNFGIRFSTDYDMAPPFAKDSRQRLHMLTFSLAACAVF
;
A
#
# COMPACT_ATOMS: atom_id res chain seq x y z
N MET A 1 -17.43 10.78 -17.14
CA MET A 1 -16.83 9.47 -16.81
C MET A 1 -15.61 9.08 -17.66
N LYS A 2 -15.55 9.37 -18.98
CA LYS A 2 -14.37 9.00 -19.83
C LYS A 2 -13.09 9.84 -19.58
N LYS A 3 -13.20 11.08 -19.10
CA LYS A 3 -12.04 11.97 -18.86
C LYS A 3 -11.26 11.68 -17.56
N PHE A 4 -11.85 10.93 -16.61
CA PHE A 4 -11.19 10.56 -15.34
C PHE A 4 -10.26 9.34 -15.47
N PHE A 5 -10.53 8.45 -16.44
CA PHE A 5 -9.80 7.20 -16.65
C PHE A 5 -8.37 7.42 -17.20
N CYS A 6 -8.15 8.51 -17.95
CA CYS A 6 -6.84 8.85 -18.49
C CYS A 6 -5.96 9.57 -17.45
N CYS A 7 -6.56 10.30 -16.50
CA CYS A 7 -5.83 11.03 -15.47
C CYS A 7 -5.17 10.12 -14.43
N CYS A 8 -5.72 8.95 -14.10
CA CYS A 8 -5.11 8.05 -13.12
C CYS A 8 -3.86 7.32 -13.63
N LEU A 9 -3.77 7.01 -14.93
CA LEU A 9 -2.54 6.47 -15.53
C LEU A 9 -1.46 7.54 -15.68
N LEU A 10 -1.84 8.80 -15.90
CA LEU A 10 -0.94 9.95 -15.99
C LEU A 10 -0.55 10.52 -14.62
N ALA A 11 -1.36 10.35 -13.56
CA ALA A 11 -1.09 10.89 -12.23
C ALA A 11 0.05 10.18 -11.49
N VAL A 12 0.36 8.92 -11.83
CA VAL A 12 1.54 8.22 -11.28
C VAL A 12 2.84 8.70 -11.95
N VAL A 13 2.73 9.26 -13.16
CA VAL A 13 3.84 9.95 -13.85
C VAL A 13 3.89 11.45 -13.49
N ALA A 14 2.76 12.03 -13.06
CA ALA A 14 2.60 13.45 -12.74
C ALA A 14 2.64 13.76 -11.23
N SER A 15 3.35 12.94 -10.43
CA SER A 15 3.72 13.31 -9.07
C SER A 15 4.69 14.50 -9.10
N VAL A 16 4.12 15.70 -8.98
CA VAL A 16 4.75 17.00 -8.69
C VAL A 16 6.10 17.24 -9.39
N THR A 17 6.09 18.13 -10.38
CA THR A 17 7.30 18.81 -10.87
C THR A 17 7.90 19.68 -9.76
N VAL A 18 8.50 19.08 -8.74
CA VAL A 18 9.53 19.76 -7.94
C VAL A 18 10.84 19.58 -8.71
N SER A 19 11.05 20.45 -9.69
CA SER A 19 12.36 20.62 -10.31
C SER A 19 13.24 21.45 -9.37
N ALA A 20 13.51 20.95 -8.17
CA ALA A 20 14.59 21.45 -7.35
C ALA A 20 15.76 20.48 -7.51
N GLN A 21 16.65 20.78 -8.46
CA GLN A 21 18.01 20.25 -8.40
C GLN A 21 18.67 20.85 -7.16
N ILE A 22 18.55 20.16 -6.02
CA ILE A 22 19.43 20.43 -4.89
C ILE A 22 20.72 19.66 -5.19
N THR A 23 21.66 20.36 -5.82
CA THR A 23 23.02 19.92 -6.07
C THR A 23 23.73 19.66 -4.75
N ASP A 24 24.32 18.48 -4.61
CA ASP A 24 25.27 18.19 -3.54
C ASP A 24 26.67 18.72 -3.91
N SER A 25 27.39 19.18 -2.89
CA SER A 25 28.71 19.81 -2.92
C SER A 25 29.87 18.92 -3.41
N LEU A 26 29.60 17.67 -3.81
CA LEU A 26 30.64 16.70 -4.22
C LEU A 26 30.42 16.03 -5.59
N GLY A 27 29.40 16.41 -6.36
CA GLY A 27 29.30 16.05 -7.80
C GLY A 27 29.29 14.56 -8.17
N LYS A 28 29.25 13.63 -7.22
CA LYS A 28 29.30 12.18 -7.51
C LYS A 28 27.90 11.57 -7.54
N VAL A 29 27.35 11.45 -8.75
CA VAL A 29 26.27 10.51 -9.05
C VAL A 29 26.90 9.19 -9.43
N CYS A 30 27.05 8.26 -8.48
CA CYS A 30 27.54 6.91 -8.76
C CYS A 30 26.35 5.97 -9.04
N LEU A 31 25.73 6.13 -10.21
CA LEU A 31 25.10 5.00 -10.90
C LEU A 31 26.21 4.38 -11.75
N VAL A 32 26.63 3.14 -11.47
CA VAL A 32 27.50 2.41 -12.40
C VAL A 32 26.64 2.13 -13.64
N PRO A 33 26.90 2.76 -14.79
CA PRO A 33 26.08 2.52 -15.97
C PRO A 33 26.41 1.11 -16.47
N ALA A 34 25.42 0.24 -16.59
CA ALA A 34 25.57 -0.89 -17.51
C ALA A 34 25.77 -0.28 -18.91
N ALA A 35 26.74 -0.79 -19.68
CA ALA A 35 27.26 -0.18 -20.91
C ALA A 35 26.25 0.00 -22.06
N ASP A 36 24.96 -0.29 -21.86
CA ASP A 36 23.93 -0.38 -22.90
C ASP A 36 22.57 0.23 -22.49
N GLU A 37 22.59 1.30 -21.67
CA GLU A 37 21.36 1.97 -21.22
C GLU A 37 20.81 3.00 -22.20
N GLY A 38 19.61 2.74 -22.75
CA GLY A 38 18.83 3.71 -23.54
C GLY A 38 18.46 4.98 -22.76
N GLY A 39 18.38 6.12 -23.46
CA GLY A 39 18.24 7.45 -22.85
C GLY A 39 17.04 7.66 -21.92
N PHE A 40 15.93 6.93 -22.13
CA PHE A 40 14.75 6.98 -21.27
C PHE A 40 14.98 6.37 -19.89
N ALA A 41 15.67 5.22 -19.80
CA ALA A 41 15.98 4.58 -18.53
C ALA A 41 16.87 5.49 -17.66
N ARG A 42 17.90 6.07 -18.27
CA ARG A 42 18.80 7.03 -17.63
C ARG A 42 18.07 8.28 -17.12
N TYR A 43 17.09 8.78 -17.88
CA TYR A 43 16.26 9.91 -17.46
C TYR A 43 15.44 9.58 -16.21
N ILE A 44 14.78 8.41 -16.20
CA ILE A 44 13.98 7.95 -15.05
C ILE A 44 14.89 7.71 -13.83
N ASP A 45 16.05 7.08 -14.00
CA ASP A 45 16.98 6.83 -12.91
C ASP A 45 17.51 8.13 -12.30
N ARG A 46 17.84 9.14 -13.12
CA ARG A 46 18.27 10.46 -12.62
C ARG A 46 17.18 11.19 -11.85
N ARG A 47 15.91 11.04 -12.22
CA ARG A 47 14.77 11.65 -11.51
C ARG A 47 14.47 10.92 -10.21
N THR A 48 14.46 9.59 -10.27
CA THR A 48 14.09 8.72 -9.14
C THR A 48 15.20 8.56 -8.10
N SER A 49 16.44 8.89 -8.46
CA SER A 49 17.57 8.96 -7.54
C SER A 49 17.60 10.23 -6.68
N THR A 50 16.84 11.27 -7.05
CA THR A 50 16.82 12.53 -6.29
C THR A 50 16.32 12.31 -4.87
N LYS A 51 16.93 13.00 -3.89
CA LYS A 51 16.56 12.86 -2.48
C LYS A 51 15.08 13.20 -2.24
N GLY A 52 14.57 14.26 -2.88
CA GLY A 52 13.16 14.65 -2.78
C GLY A 52 12.18 13.60 -3.31
N TYR A 53 12.50 12.96 -4.43
CA TYR A 53 11.68 11.86 -4.96
C TYR A 53 11.68 10.65 -4.02
N ARG A 54 12.86 10.27 -3.49
CA ARG A 54 12.97 9.16 -2.52
C ARG A 54 12.12 9.39 -1.27
N MET A 55 12.00 10.64 -0.81
CA MET A 55 11.16 10.99 0.35
C MET A 55 9.67 10.88 0.03
N THR A 56 9.23 11.36 -1.14
CA THR A 56 7.79 11.49 -1.45
C THR A 56 7.20 10.25 -2.11
N PHE A 57 8.03 9.38 -2.68
CA PHE A 57 7.58 8.27 -3.51
C PHE A 57 6.62 7.31 -2.79
N ILE A 58 6.90 6.96 -1.53
CA ILE A 58 6.05 6.02 -0.79
C ILE A 58 4.76 6.70 -0.34
N ALA A 59 4.90 7.94 0.12
CA ALA A 59 3.83 8.59 0.84
C ALA A 59 2.86 9.36 -0.05
N ALA A 60 3.31 9.93 -1.17
CA ALA A 60 2.42 10.63 -2.09
C ALA A 60 1.33 9.67 -2.62
N PRO A 61 1.63 8.43 -3.05
CA PRO A 61 0.59 7.50 -3.47
C PRO A 61 -0.29 7.00 -2.32
N LEU A 62 0.23 6.90 -1.09
CA LEU A 62 -0.60 6.60 0.09
C LEU A 62 -1.60 7.72 0.38
N ILE A 63 -1.16 8.98 0.28
CA ILE A 63 -2.01 10.16 0.48
C ILE A 63 -3.04 10.27 -0.64
N VAL A 64 -2.61 10.16 -1.90
CA VAL A 64 -3.50 10.21 -3.07
C VAL A 64 -4.48 9.04 -3.04
N GLY A 65 -3.99 7.83 -2.74
CA GLY A 65 -4.82 6.64 -2.59
C GLY A 65 -5.84 6.80 -1.47
N GLY A 66 -5.45 7.36 -0.32
CA GLY A 66 -6.37 7.68 0.77
C GLY A 66 -7.41 8.73 0.39
N ALA A 67 -7.03 9.77 -0.36
CA ALA A 67 -7.96 10.77 -0.85
C ALA A 67 -9.00 10.16 -1.82
N VAL A 68 -8.59 9.27 -2.71
CA VAL A 68 -9.50 8.51 -3.58
C VAL A 68 -10.38 7.56 -2.76
N MET A 69 -9.80 6.92 -1.74
CA MET A 69 -10.49 6.00 -0.83
C MET A 69 -11.59 6.72 -0.03
N SER A 70 -11.45 8.03 0.21
CA SER A 70 -12.43 8.79 0.98
C SER A 70 -13.86 8.76 0.40
N VAL A 71 -13.97 8.53 -0.92
CA VAL A 71 -15.26 8.43 -1.61
C VAL A 71 -16.04 7.15 -1.23
N TYR A 72 -15.36 6.12 -0.71
CA TYR A 72 -15.96 4.81 -0.41
C TYR A 72 -15.90 4.45 1.09
N ASP A 73 -15.60 5.42 1.94
CA ASP A 73 -15.42 5.21 3.38
C ASP A 73 -16.70 4.64 4.05
N THR A 74 -17.88 5.08 3.62
CA THR A 74 -19.18 4.59 4.12
C THR A 74 -19.39 3.10 3.90
N ASP A 75 -18.88 2.59 2.78
CA ASP A 75 -19.07 1.20 2.35
C ASP A 75 -18.14 0.30 3.18
N PHE A 76 -16.89 0.72 3.42
CA PHE A 76 -15.96 0.04 4.34
C PHE A 76 -16.52 -0.10 5.77
N ARG A 77 -17.22 0.92 6.26
CA ARG A 77 -17.83 0.89 7.61
C ARG A 77 -18.95 -0.14 7.71
N ARG A 78 -19.79 -0.27 6.66
CA ARG A 78 -20.85 -1.30 6.61
C ARG A 78 -20.26 -2.70 6.63
N LEU A 79 -19.20 -2.93 5.87
CA LEU A 79 -18.53 -4.24 5.77
C LEU A 79 -17.97 -4.69 7.11
N ARG A 80 -17.29 -3.81 7.85
CA ARG A 80 -16.80 -4.16 9.19
C ARG A 80 -17.94 -4.42 10.19
N ASN A 81 -19.02 -3.64 10.15
CA ASN A 81 -20.20 -3.91 10.97
C ASN A 81 -20.88 -5.25 10.65
N GLY A 82 -20.70 -5.78 9.44
CA GLY A 82 -21.17 -7.11 9.03
C GLY A 82 -20.37 -8.26 9.65
N TYR A 83 -19.03 -8.14 9.74
CA TYR A 83 -18.15 -9.22 10.25
C TYR A 83 -17.84 -9.15 11.75
N VAL A 84 -17.62 -7.94 12.30
CA VAL A 84 -17.16 -7.78 13.68
C VAL A 84 -17.94 -6.65 14.34
N LYS A 85 -19.15 -6.99 14.82
CA LYS A 85 -20.07 -6.03 15.46
C LYS A 85 -19.51 -5.43 16.77
N SER A 86 -18.58 -6.12 17.44
CA SER A 86 -18.07 -5.74 18.76
C SER A 86 -16.55 -5.88 18.89
N PHE A 87 -15.79 -5.33 17.94
CA PHE A 87 -14.34 -5.20 18.10
C PHE A 87 -14.02 -3.91 18.87
N HIS A 88 -13.67 -4.04 20.15
CA HIS A 88 -13.15 -2.97 20.99
C HIS A 88 -11.96 -3.51 21.79
N HIS A 89 -10.75 -3.20 21.32
CA HIS A 89 -9.52 -3.54 22.03
C HIS A 89 -8.58 -2.33 22.01
N ASP A 90 -8.04 -1.94 23.16
CA ASP A 90 -7.17 -0.77 23.31
C ASP A 90 -5.67 -1.08 23.09
N TYR A 91 -5.32 -2.30 22.68
CA TYR A 91 -3.92 -2.72 22.48
C TYR A 91 -3.18 -1.87 21.43
N ASP A 92 -3.92 -1.31 20.48
CA ASP A 92 -3.44 -0.43 19.44
C ASP A 92 -2.95 0.95 19.94
N ASP A 93 -3.32 1.38 21.16
CA ASP A 93 -2.79 2.61 21.79
C ASP A 93 -1.33 2.44 22.23
N TYR A 94 -0.93 1.21 22.58
CA TYR A 94 0.43 0.86 22.96
C TYR A 94 1.26 0.39 21.76
N LEU A 95 0.64 -0.37 20.83
CA LEU A 95 1.33 -0.93 19.67
C LEU A 95 1.94 0.15 18.76
N GLN A 96 1.39 1.36 18.73
CA GLN A 96 1.91 2.46 17.90
C GLN A 96 3.35 2.88 18.25
N TYR A 97 3.77 2.67 19.50
CA TYR A 97 5.11 3.01 19.98
C TYR A 97 6.07 1.82 19.93
N ALA A 98 5.58 0.62 19.63
CA ALA A 98 6.40 -0.59 19.62
C ALA A 98 7.61 -0.49 18.68
N PRO A 99 7.51 0.02 17.43
CA PRO A 99 8.67 0.17 16.58
C PRO A 99 9.73 1.13 17.15
N ALA A 100 9.32 2.20 17.83
CA ALA A 100 10.24 3.13 18.50
C ALA A 100 10.89 2.50 19.73
N ALA A 101 10.14 1.74 20.54
CA ALA A 101 10.68 1.02 21.68
C ALA A 101 11.75 0.00 21.23
N VAL A 102 11.48 -0.74 20.15
CA VAL A 102 12.46 -1.64 19.53
C VAL A 102 13.69 -0.87 19.04
N MET A 103 13.50 0.24 18.33
CA MET A 103 14.60 1.06 17.81
C MET A 103 15.54 1.56 18.91
N LEU A 104 14.97 2.15 19.98
CA LEU A 104 15.71 2.67 21.12
C LEU A 104 16.35 1.54 21.92
N GLY A 105 15.62 0.44 22.13
CA GLY A 105 16.12 -0.76 22.82
C GLY A 105 17.33 -1.36 22.11
N LEU A 106 17.24 -1.60 20.80
CA LEU A 106 18.37 -2.08 20.00
C LEU A 106 19.61 -1.20 20.18
N LYS A 107 19.43 0.14 20.21
CA LYS A 107 20.55 1.06 20.37
C LYS A 107 21.13 1.05 21.78
N ALA A 108 20.27 0.94 22.80
CA ALA A 108 20.66 0.82 24.20
C ALA A 108 21.44 -0.47 24.48
N PHE A 109 21.05 -1.58 23.84
CA PHE A 109 21.77 -2.86 23.90
C PHE A 109 23.02 -2.92 22.99
N GLY A 110 23.46 -1.78 22.45
CA GLY A 110 24.73 -1.67 21.71
C GLY A 110 24.66 -2.05 20.23
N VAL A 111 23.47 -2.32 19.69
CA VAL A 111 23.32 -2.53 18.24
C VAL A 111 23.52 -1.20 17.54
N LYS A 112 24.66 -1.04 16.85
CA LYS A 112 24.97 0.22 16.14
C LYS A 112 23.92 0.46 15.04
N GLY A 113 23.14 1.53 15.10
CA GLY A 113 22.26 1.94 14.00
C GLY A 113 23.00 2.69 12.89
N ARG A 114 22.24 3.36 12.02
CA ARG A 114 22.76 4.28 10.98
C ARG A 114 23.46 5.48 11.63
N SER A 115 22.87 6.03 12.67
CA SER A 115 23.25 7.31 13.25
C SER A 115 23.84 7.15 14.67
N SER A 116 24.56 8.14 15.16
CA SER A 116 24.90 8.28 16.58
C SER A 116 23.66 8.58 17.41
N TRP A 117 23.75 8.54 18.74
CA TRP A 117 22.62 8.86 19.63
C TRP A 117 22.08 10.27 19.39
N GLY A 118 22.94 11.29 19.40
CA GLY A 118 22.52 12.68 19.21
C GLY A 118 21.88 12.92 17.84
N ARG A 119 22.46 12.39 16.76
CA ARG A 119 21.90 12.54 15.41
C ARG A 119 20.54 11.85 15.26
N MET A 120 20.40 10.64 15.80
CA MET A 120 19.13 9.91 15.76
C MET A 120 18.04 10.68 16.51
N LEU A 121 18.31 11.10 17.76
CA LEU A 121 17.34 11.83 18.56
C LEU A 121 16.90 13.15 17.92
N VAL A 122 17.81 13.89 17.29
CA VAL A 122 17.44 15.11 16.55
C VAL A 122 16.61 14.79 15.32
N SER A 123 16.95 13.73 14.57
CA SER A 123 16.15 13.27 13.43
C SER A 123 14.75 12.86 13.86
N ASP A 124 14.64 12.15 14.99
CA ASP A 124 13.39 11.70 15.55
C ASP A 124 12.54 12.87 16.06
N ALA A 125 13.16 13.86 16.72
CA ALA A 125 12.49 15.07 17.18
C ALA A 125 11.89 15.88 16.02
N PHE A 126 12.66 16.08 14.93
CA PHE A 126 12.12 16.73 13.73
C PHE A 126 10.95 15.94 13.13
N SER A 127 11.09 14.62 13.04
CA SER A 127 10.07 13.74 12.48
C SER A 127 8.76 13.80 13.30
N VAL A 128 8.86 13.72 14.63
CA VAL A 128 7.72 13.84 15.55
C VAL A 128 7.08 15.22 15.43
N GLY A 129 7.87 16.29 15.43
CA GLY A 129 7.36 17.65 15.32
C GLY A 129 6.62 17.89 14.01
N LEU A 130 7.18 17.45 12.88
CA LEU A 130 6.57 17.56 11.55
C LEU A 130 5.29 16.72 11.44
N MET A 131 5.30 15.49 11.94
CA MET A 131 4.13 14.61 11.94
C MET A 131 3.01 15.20 12.79
N ALA A 132 3.33 15.62 14.02
CA ALA A 132 2.37 16.23 14.94
C ALA A 132 1.79 17.53 14.37
N ALA A 133 2.61 18.39 13.77
CA ALA A 133 2.15 19.60 13.11
C ALA A 133 1.17 19.26 11.98
N ALA A 134 1.56 18.39 11.05
CA ALA A 134 0.72 18.02 9.91
C ALA A 134 -0.61 17.39 10.35
N VAL A 135 -0.57 16.40 11.23
CA VAL A 135 -1.79 15.70 11.70
C VAL A 135 -2.71 16.64 12.45
N ASN A 136 -2.19 17.44 13.40
CA ASN A 136 -3.03 18.34 14.18
C ASN A 136 -3.64 19.44 13.31
N SER A 137 -2.85 20.07 12.43
CA SER A 137 -3.37 21.06 11.49
C SER A 137 -4.53 20.50 10.66
N LEU A 138 -4.36 19.32 10.06
CA LEU A 138 -5.42 18.69 9.26
C LEU A 138 -6.64 18.31 10.11
N LYS A 139 -6.45 17.79 11.33
CA LYS A 139 -7.56 17.45 12.24
C LYS A 139 -8.42 18.67 12.59
N TYR A 140 -7.78 19.79 12.92
CA TYR A 140 -8.49 21.02 13.29
C TYR A 140 -9.10 21.76 12.10
N SER A 141 -8.55 21.58 10.90
CA SER A 141 -9.08 22.14 9.65
C SER A 141 -10.27 21.35 9.10
N PHE A 142 -10.15 20.03 8.92
CA PHE A 142 -11.18 19.23 8.24
C PHE A 142 -12.29 18.74 9.16
N ARG A 143 -12.02 18.56 10.47
CA ARG A 143 -13.01 18.20 11.50
C ARG A 143 -13.95 17.05 11.11
N VAL A 144 -13.40 16.02 10.45
CA VAL A 144 -14.18 14.87 9.97
C VAL A 144 -14.73 14.08 11.14
N MET A 145 -16.03 13.76 11.09
CA MET A 145 -16.70 12.93 12.09
C MET A 145 -16.19 11.49 12.05
N ARG A 146 -15.88 10.92 13.21
CA ARG A 146 -15.46 9.52 13.32
C ARG A 146 -16.56 8.55 12.88
N PRO A 147 -16.21 7.34 12.41
CA PRO A 147 -17.18 6.32 12.01
C PRO A 147 -18.17 5.93 13.12
N ASP A 148 -17.75 5.98 14.38
CA ASP A 148 -18.53 5.71 15.60
C ASP A 148 -19.40 6.89 16.08
N GLY A 149 -19.30 8.07 15.45
CA GLY A 149 -20.03 9.28 15.85
C GLY A 149 -19.52 9.96 17.12
N SER A 150 -18.40 9.51 17.71
CA SER A 150 -17.91 10.00 19.00
C SER A 150 -17.39 11.43 18.93
N THR A 151 -16.52 11.73 17.96
CA THR A 151 -15.81 13.03 17.88
C THR A 151 -15.51 13.45 16.44
N ARG A 152 -15.32 14.76 16.23
CA ARG A 152 -14.98 15.39 14.93
C ARG A 152 -13.48 15.57 14.72
N ASN A 153 -12.71 14.50 14.88
CA ASN A 153 -11.26 14.50 14.72
C ASN A 153 -10.74 13.21 14.06
N SER A 154 -11.49 12.68 13.09
CA SER A 154 -11.14 11.44 12.39
C SER A 154 -9.92 11.63 11.47
N PHE A 155 -9.98 12.61 10.57
CA PHE A 155 -8.98 12.78 9.50
C PHE A 155 -7.79 13.65 9.91
N PRO A 156 -6.54 13.28 9.57
CA PRO A 156 -6.07 11.92 9.26
C PRO A 156 -5.86 11.10 10.54
N SER A 157 -5.63 9.78 10.44
CA SER A 157 -5.42 8.93 11.62
C SER A 157 -4.08 9.24 12.29
N GLY A 158 -4.13 9.80 13.52
CA GLY A 158 -2.92 10.13 14.28
C GLY A 158 -2.15 8.90 14.74
N HIS A 159 -2.84 7.86 15.18
CA HIS A 159 -2.21 6.60 15.60
C HIS A 159 -1.53 5.88 14.44
N THR A 160 -2.18 5.90 13.26
CA THR A 160 -1.56 5.36 12.05
C THR A 160 -0.34 6.19 11.64
N ALA A 161 -0.44 7.53 11.70
CA ALA A 161 0.71 8.39 11.43
C ALA A 161 1.88 8.14 12.39
N THR A 162 1.61 7.97 13.68
CA THR A 162 2.62 7.65 14.69
C THR A 162 3.29 6.30 14.41
N VAL A 163 2.53 5.22 14.19
CA VAL A 163 3.13 3.90 13.99
C VAL A 163 3.90 3.78 12.67
N PHE A 164 3.43 4.42 11.60
CA PHE A 164 4.16 4.45 10.32
C PHE A 164 5.39 5.35 10.40
N MET A 165 5.35 6.44 11.19
CA MET A 165 6.51 7.25 11.50
C MET A 165 7.56 6.42 12.27
N THR A 166 7.19 5.78 13.37
CA THR A 166 8.14 4.98 14.18
C THR A 166 8.66 3.76 13.42
N ALA A 167 7.83 3.13 12.59
CA ALA A 167 8.27 2.06 11.68
C ALA A 167 9.29 2.56 10.66
N THR A 168 9.10 3.76 10.11
CA THR A 168 10.02 4.38 9.16
C THR A 168 11.34 4.79 9.84
N MET A 169 11.29 5.26 11.09
CA MET A 169 12.50 5.53 11.89
C MET A 169 13.32 4.25 12.10
N LEU A 170 12.66 3.15 12.49
CA LEU A 170 13.33 1.85 12.64
C LEU A 170 13.93 1.36 11.31
N HIS A 171 13.21 1.54 10.20
CA HIS A 171 13.70 1.24 8.85
C HIS A 171 14.94 2.06 8.50
N LYS A 172 14.97 3.36 8.81
CA LYS A 172 16.13 4.23 8.55
C LYS A 172 17.35 3.85 9.38
N GLU A 173 17.15 3.53 10.65
CA GLU A 173 18.25 3.22 11.57
C GLU A 173 18.78 1.79 11.42
N TYR A 174 17.94 0.80 11.09
CA TYR A 174 18.35 -0.61 11.09
C TYR A 174 18.00 -1.39 9.81
N GLY A 175 17.21 -0.84 8.89
CA GLY A 175 16.79 -1.55 7.67
C GLY A 175 17.96 -1.96 6.75
N HIS A 176 19.09 -1.25 6.82
CA HIS A 176 20.32 -1.61 6.10
C HIS A 176 21.03 -2.84 6.69
N ARG A 177 20.78 -3.19 7.97
CA ARG A 177 21.35 -4.37 8.63
C ARG A 177 20.65 -5.64 8.21
N SER A 178 19.32 -5.61 8.21
CA SER A 178 18.48 -6.76 7.88
C SER A 178 17.12 -6.29 7.40
N PRO A 179 16.59 -6.86 6.31
CA PRO A 179 15.25 -6.54 5.84
C PRO A 179 14.17 -6.86 6.86
N TRP A 180 14.41 -7.84 7.74
CA TRP A 180 13.47 -8.27 8.77
C TRP A 180 13.10 -7.16 9.76
N TYR A 181 14.02 -6.22 10.04
CA TYR A 181 13.67 -5.04 10.86
C TYR A 181 12.60 -4.19 10.19
N SER A 182 12.69 -4.01 8.88
CA SER A 182 11.73 -3.21 8.11
C SER A 182 10.41 -3.94 7.97
N ILE A 183 10.46 -5.23 7.64
CA ILE A 183 9.28 -6.09 7.54
C ILE A 183 8.54 -6.10 8.87
N GLY A 184 9.22 -6.39 9.98
CA GLY A 184 8.62 -6.40 11.31
C GLY A 184 7.97 -5.07 11.69
N ALA A 185 8.67 -3.94 11.50
CA ALA A 185 8.12 -2.62 11.80
C ALA A 185 6.87 -2.29 10.97
N TYR A 186 6.91 -2.49 9.65
CA TYR A 186 5.78 -2.20 8.79
C TYR A 186 4.64 -3.21 8.94
N THR A 187 4.92 -4.45 9.35
CA THR A 187 3.88 -5.42 9.75
C THR A 187 3.13 -4.91 10.97
N VAL A 188 3.84 -4.50 12.03
CA VAL A 188 3.20 -3.90 13.23
C VAL A 188 2.40 -2.66 12.85
N ALA A 189 2.95 -1.78 12.00
CA ALA A 189 2.25 -0.60 11.52
C ALA A 189 0.96 -0.93 10.75
N THR A 190 1.02 -1.95 9.89
CA THR A 190 -0.14 -2.43 9.12
C THR A 190 -1.20 -3.03 10.04
N VAL A 191 -0.80 -3.88 10.99
CA VAL A 191 -1.72 -4.45 11.99
C VAL A 191 -2.42 -3.33 12.76
N THR A 192 -1.68 -2.35 13.29
CA THR A 192 -2.28 -1.20 13.99
C THR A 192 -3.26 -0.43 13.11
N GLY A 193 -2.92 -0.17 11.84
CA GLY A 193 -3.81 0.50 10.89
C GLY A 193 -5.11 -0.28 10.65
N VAL A 194 -5.02 -1.60 10.46
CA VAL A 194 -6.19 -2.48 10.31
C VAL A 194 -7.02 -2.51 11.60
N THR A 195 -6.39 -2.68 12.76
CA THR A 195 -7.07 -2.66 14.07
C THR A 195 -7.82 -1.36 14.30
N ARG A 196 -7.26 -0.21 13.90
CA ARG A 196 -7.92 1.12 14.00
C ARG A 196 -9.16 1.23 13.11
N GLN A 197 -9.14 0.61 11.93
CA GLN A 197 -10.30 0.50 11.06
C GLN A 197 -11.36 -0.44 11.66
N LEU A 198 -10.92 -1.57 12.23
CA LEU A 198 -11.77 -2.55 12.91
C LEU A 198 -12.44 -1.98 14.17
N ASN A 199 -11.73 -1.13 14.93
CA ASN A 199 -12.23 -0.45 16.12
C ASN A 199 -13.16 0.75 15.80
N ASN A 200 -13.53 0.99 14.54
CA ASN A 200 -14.48 2.06 14.18
C ASN A 200 -13.99 3.49 14.49
N ARG A 201 -12.70 3.66 14.81
CA ARG A 201 -12.14 4.94 15.22
C ARG A 201 -11.80 5.83 14.03
N HIS A 202 -11.48 5.22 12.89
CA HIS A 202 -10.99 5.91 11.69
C HIS A 202 -11.53 5.26 10.42
N TRP A 203 -11.76 6.08 9.40
CA TRP A 203 -12.08 5.62 8.06
C TRP A 203 -10.83 5.04 7.37
N MET A 204 -11.01 4.24 6.31
CA MET A 204 -9.87 3.64 5.60
C MET A 204 -9.00 4.72 4.95
N SER A 205 -9.63 5.77 4.42
CA SER A 205 -8.94 6.96 3.93
C SER A 205 -8.05 7.61 5.00
N ASP A 206 -8.54 7.76 6.24
CA ASP A 206 -7.80 8.35 7.35
C ASP A 206 -6.53 7.55 7.68
N VAL A 207 -6.62 6.22 7.60
CA VAL A 207 -5.50 5.28 7.84
C VAL A 207 -4.47 5.42 6.73
N MET A 208 -4.88 5.41 5.46
CA MET A 208 -3.97 5.54 4.32
C MET A 208 -3.24 6.90 4.30
N VAL A 209 -3.98 8.00 4.50
CA VAL A 209 -3.39 9.34 4.56
C VAL A 209 -2.48 9.48 5.79
N GLY A 210 -2.90 8.95 6.94
CA GLY A 210 -2.08 8.92 8.15
C GLY A 210 -0.74 8.21 7.94
N ALA A 211 -0.77 7.02 7.33
CA ALA A 211 0.43 6.26 6.98
C ALA A 211 1.39 7.06 6.09
N GLY A 212 0.86 7.72 5.04
CA GLY A 212 1.64 8.58 4.17
C GLY A 212 2.27 9.77 4.90
N ILE A 213 1.52 10.48 5.75
CA ILE A 213 2.04 11.60 6.53
C ILE A 213 3.17 11.15 7.47
N GLY A 214 3.00 10.02 8.16
CA GLY A 214 4.03 9.49 9.07
C GLY A 214 5.35 9.18 8.35
N ILE A 215 5.27 8.58 7.17
CA ILE A 215 6.43 8.30 6.32
C ILE A 215 7.08 9.60 5.82
N LEU A 216 6.30 10.57 5.28
CA LEU A 216 6.85 11.85 4.82
C LEU A 216 7.54 12.63 5.93
N ALA A 217 6.90 12.73 7.10
CA ALA A 217 7.43 13.47 8.21
C ALA A 217 8.77 12.90 8.67
N THR A 218 8.90 11.56 8.68
CA THR A 218 10.16 10.89 9.00
C THR A 218 11.23 11.14 7.94
N GLU A 219 10.88 10.97 6.67
CA GLU A 219 11.79 11.23 5.55
C GLU A 219 12.31 12.67 5.55
N PHE A 220 11.42 13.64 5.80
CA PHE A 220 11.78 15.05 5.87
C PHE A 220 12.54 15.40 7.16
N GLY A 221 12.19 14.80 8.31
CA GLY A 221 12.90 15.01 9.57
C GLY A 221 14.35 14.51 9.51
N TYR A 222 14.57 13.32 8.95
CA TYR A 222 15.91 12.79 8.69
C TYR A 222 16.66 13.62 7.65
N PHE A 223 15.97 14.21 6.66
CA PHE A 223 16.60 15.13 5.72
C PHE A 223 17.12 16.40 6.39
N LEU A 224 16.33 17.02 7.28
CA LEU A 224 16.74 18.20 8.02
C LEU A 224 17.94 17.90 8.93
N ALA A 225 17.90 16.77 9.64
CA ALA A 225 19.02 16.33 10.46
C ALA A 225 20.27 16.02 9.61
N ASP A 226 20.12 15.40 8.44
CA ASP A 226 21.23 15.19 7.51
C ASP A 226 21.84 16.53 7.03
N LEU A 227 21.03 17.57 6.84
CA LEU A 227 21.51 18.89 6.43
C LEU A 227 22.33 19.58 7.54
N ILE A 228 21.91 19.40 8.80
CA ILE A 228 22.57 19.97 9.98
C ILE A 228 23.87 19.22 10.32
N PHE A 229 23.81 17.89 10.37
CA PHE A 229 24.92 17.06 10.81
C PHE A 229 25.87 16.64 9.68
N LYS A 230 25.46 16.76 8.41
CA LYS A 230 26.22 16.28 7.23
C LYS A 230 26.69 14.83 7.45
N ASP A 231 28.01 14.60 7.47
CA ASP A 231 28.60 13.28 7.74
C ASP A 231 28.86 12.99 9.23
N LYS A 232 28.75 14.00 10.10
CA LYS A 232 29.04 13.85 11.53
C LYS A 232 28.03 12.89 12.17
N GLY A 233 28.54 11.87 12.85
CA GLY A 233 27.72 10.88 13.55
C GLY A 233 26.96 9.92 12.64
N LEU A 234 27.34 9.75 11.37
CA LEU A 234 26.91 8.60 10.57
C LEU A 234 27.86 7.42 10.81
N HIS A 235 27.30 6.29 11.18
CA HIS A 235 28.02 5.03 11.33
C HIS A 235 28.00 4.24 10.01
N VAL A 236 27.06 4.58 9.13
CA VAL A 236 26.92 4.01 7.79
C VAL A 236 26.79 5.19 6.83
N GLY A 237 27.83 5.41 6.02
CA GLY A 237 27.75 6.31 4.86
C GLY A 237 26.63 5.85 3.94
N GLU A 238 26.00 6.77 3.19
CA GLU A 238 24.92 6.43 2.24
C GLU A 238 25.28 5.13 1.55
N THR A 239 24.53 4.06 1.87
CA THR A 239 24.86 2.72 1.39
C THR A 239 24.83 2.84 -0.12
N GLN A 240 26.00 2.76 -0.76
CA GLN A 240 26.12 2.67 -2.21
C GLN A 240 25.44 1.37 -2.58
N LEU A 241 24.14 1.49 -2.80
CA LEU A 241 23.26 0.38 -3.09
C LEU A 241 23.53 0.12 -4.57
N VAL A 242 24.51 -0.74 -4.83
CA VAL A 242 24.75 -1.30 -6.16
C VAL A 242 23.50 -2.10 -6.49
N TYR A 243 22.54 -1.43 -7.10
CA TYR A 243 21.33 -2.05 -7.59
C TYR A 243 21.67 -2.67 -8.93
N ASP A 244 21.63 -4.00 -8.98
CA ASP A 244 21.61 -4.71 -10.24
C ASP A 244 20.21 -4.58 -10.85
N ARG A 245 20.12 -3.86 -11.96
CA ARG A 245 18.88 -3.66 -12.73
C ARG A 245 18.30 -4.99 -13.20
N PHE A 246 19.15 -5.95 -13.52
CA PHE A 246 18.76 -7.28 -14.00
C PHE A 246 18.83 -8.31 -12.88
N ARG A 247 18.63 -7.90 -11.62
CA ARG A 247 18.40 -8.87 -10.54
C ARG A 247 17.09 -9.63 -10.77
N ARG A 248 17.00 -10.82 -10.21
CA ARG A 248 15.74 -11.58 -10.10
C ARG A 248 14.83 -10.87 -9.09
N PRO A 249 13.65 -10.36 -9.49
CA PRO A 249 12.79 -9.59 -8.59
C PRO A 249 11.82 -10.52 -7.84
N SER A 250 12.31 -11.60 -7.23
CA SER A 250 11.44 -12.48 -6.43
C SER A 250 10.88 -11.70 -5.25
N PHE A 251 9.60 -11.91 -4.94
CA PHE A 251 8.94 -11.11 -3.93
C PHE A 251 7.85 -11.87 -3.17
N LEU A 252 7.55 -11.36 -1.99
CA LEU A 252 6.32 -11.62 -1.23
C LEU A 252 5.69 -10.29 -0.84
N SER A 253 4.38 -10.16 -1.01
CA SER A 253 3.67 -8.90 -0.83
C SER A 253 2.30 -9.07 -0.19
N PHE A 254 1.92 -8.11 0.64
CA PHE A 254 0.58 -7.99 1.21
C PHE A 254 -0.13 -6.82 0.55
N THR A 255 -1.34 -7.09 0.06
CA THR A 255 -2.09 -6.23 -0.85
C THR A 255 -3.34 -5.73 -0.16
N VAL A 256 -3.62 -4.44 -0.32
CA VAL A 256 -4.88 -3.80 0.07
C VAL A 256 -5.38 -2.99 -1.12
N GLY A 257 -6.67 -3.03 -1.39
CA GLY A 257 -7.24 -2.39 -2.55
C GLY A 257 -8.75 -2.30 -2.54
N VAL A 258 -9.27 -1.87 -3.69
CA VAL A 258 -10.69 -1.75 -3.97
C VAL A 258 -10.99 -2.53 -5.24
N THR A 259 -11.96 -3.42 -5.16
CA THR A 259 -12.50 -4.16 -6.30
C THR A 259 -13.84 -3.56 -6.69
N THR A 260 -14.05 -3.38 -7.98
CA THR A 260 -15.34 -3.04 -8.56
C THR A 260 -15.72 -4.09 -9.58
N SER A 261 -17.01 -4.39 -9.69
CA SER A 261 -17.53 -5.24 -10.76
C SER A 261 -18.43 -4.39 -11.67
N PRO A 262 -17.90 -3.83 -12.77
CA PRO A 262 -18.67 -2.98 -13.66
C PRO A 262 -19.76 -3.78 -14.38
N GLY A 263 -20.96 -3.20 -14.47
CA GLY A 263 -22.08 -3.74 -15.22
C GLY A 263 -23.26 -4.18 -14.36
N SER A 264 -24.28 -4.71 -15.03
CA SER A 264 -25.46 -5.30 -14.41
C SER A 264 -25.60 -6.75 -14.86
N TYR A 265 -25.77 -7.65 -13.90
CA TYR A 265 -25.89 -9.08 -14.07
C TYR A 265 -27.35 -9.49 -13.87
N LEU A 266 -27.76 -10.56 -14.54
CA LEU A 266 -29.11 -11.13 -14.44
C LEU A 266 -28.96 -12.55 -13.92
N PRO A 267 -28.99 -12.77 -12.60
CA PRO A 267 -28.75 -14.09 -12.02
C PRO A 267 -29.99 -14.97 -12.14
N TYR A 268 -31.18 -14.35 -12.08
CA TYR A 268 -32.49 -14.93 -12.38
C TYR A 268 -33.31 -13.94 -13.23
N PRO A 269 -34.34 -14.42 -13.97
CA PRO A 269 -35.24 -13.55 -14.72
C PRO A 269 -35.86 -12.47 -13.83
N GLY A 270 -35.76 -11.19 -14.23
CA GLY A 270 -36.32 -10.05 -13.49
C GLY A 270 -35.47 -9.56 -12.30
N MET A 271 -34.33 -10.19 -12.01
CA MET A 271 -33.42 -9.78 -10.94
C MET A 271 -32.18 -9.09 -11.51
N ARG A 272 -32.22 -7.77 -11.67
CA ARG A 272 -31.07 -7.00 -12.16
C ARG A 272 -30.14 -6.66 -11.00
N THR A 273 -29.01 -7.35 -10.95
CA THR A 273 -28.00 -7.21 -9.90
C THR A 273 -26.86 -6.33 -10.37
N SER A 274 -26.47 -5.33 -9.58
CA SER A 274 -25.21 -4.60 -9.77
C SER A 274 -24.40 -4.59 -8.48
N PHE A 275 -23.08 -4.59 -8.63
CA PHE A 275 -22.15 -4.56 -7.52
C PHE A 275 -21.49 -3.19 -7.43
N LYS A 276 -21.43 -2.64 -6.21
CA LYS A 276 -20.62 -1.45 -5.95
C LYS A 276 -19.17 -1.84 -5.72
N ALA A 277 -18.31 -0.82 -5.66
CA ALA A 277 -16.93 -1.03 -5.27
C ALA A 277 -16.86 -1.51 -3.82
N GLY A 278 -15.87 -2.34 -3.50
CA GLY A 278 -15.65 -2.82 -2.15
C GLY A 278 -14.19 -3.19 -1.88
N PRO A 279 -13.80 -3.32 -0.61
CA PRO A 279 -12.44 -3.64 -0.19
C PRO A 279 -11.97 -4.97 -0.76
N THR A 280 -10.66 -5.05 -0.92
CA THR A 280 -9.96 -6.29 -1.18
C THR A 280 -8.67 -6.30 -0.40
N VAL A 281 -8.40 -7.41 0.28
CA VAL A 281 -7.15 -7.68 0.96
C VAL A 281 -6.58 -8.99 0.45
N GLY A 282 -5.27 -9.11 0.39
CA GLY A 282 -4.66 -10.31 -0.17
C GLY A 282 -3.17 -10.43 0.09
N ALA A 283 -2.62 -11.56 -0.34
CA ALA A 283 -1.20 -11.83 -0.37
C ALA A 283 -0.81 -12.31 -1.77
N GLN A 284 0.36 -11.90 -2.23
CA GLN A 284 0.89 -12.30 -3.52
C GLN A 284 2.39 -12.54 -3.39
N GLY A 285 2.89 -13.61 -4.01
CA GLY A 285 4.31 -13.87 -4.08
C GLY A 285 4.68 -14.53 -5.40
N ALA A 286 5.88 -14.25 -5.90
CA ALA A 286 6.42 -14.88 -7.09
C ALA A 286 7.92 -15.11 -6.94
N TRP A 287 8.38 -16.24 -7.44
CA TRP A 287 9.78 -16.57 -7.62
C TRP A 287 10.17 -16.34 -9.07
N PHE A 288 11.23 -15.56 -9.30
CA PHE A 288 11.72 -15.22 -10.62
C PHE A 288 12.97 -16.02 -10.97
N ALA A 289 12.87 -16.87 -11.99
CA ALA A 289 14.00 -17.64 -12.52
C ALA A 289 14.98 -16.73 -13.29
N SER A 290 14.44 -15.70 -13.94
CA SER A 290 15.17 -14.66 -14.66
C SER A 290 14.66 -13.27 -14.26
N PRO A 291 15.29 -12.17 -14.69
CA PRO A 291 14.81 -10.82 -14.39
C PRO A 291 13.42 -10.52 -14.98
N TYR A 292 12.99 -11.37 -15.92
CA TYR A 292 11.79 -11.17 -16.72
C TYR A 292 10.67 -12.14 -16.42
N VAL A 293 10.97 -13.37 -16.05
CA VAL A 293 9.98 -14.44 -15.94
C VAL A 293 10.06 -15.11 -14.57
N GLY A 294 8.88 -15.23 -13.96
CA GLY A 294 8.69 -15.91 -12.69
C GLY A 294 7.37 -16.67 -12.64
N VAL A 295 7.24 -17.47 -11.59
CA VAL A 295 6.05 -18.23 -11.25
C VAL A 295 5.64 -17.91 -9.82
N GLY A 296 4.34 -17.81 -9.59
CA GLY A 296 3.85 -17.34 -8.29
C GLY A 296 2.37 -17.57 -8.07
N GLY A 297 1.91 -17.08 -6.93
CA GLY A 297 0.53 -17.20 -6.47
C GLY A 297 -0.02 -15.87 -5.96
N ARG A 298 -1.35 -15.75 -6.01
CA ARG A 298 -2.14 -14.68 -5.42
C ARG A 298 -3.29 -15.29 -4.63
N PHE A 299 -3.49 -14.80 -3.42
CA PHE A 299 -4.66 -15.02 -2.61
C PHE A 299 -5.33 -13.67 -2.35
N ALA A 300 -6.65 -13.57 -2.56
CA ALA A 300 -7.39 -12.35 -2.31
C ALA A 300 -8.78 -12.66 -1.75
N VAL A 301 -9.20 -11.84 -0.78
CA VAL A 301 -10.54 -11.82 -0.22
C VAL A 301 -11.14 -10.45 -0.50
N THR A 302 -12.34 -10.46 -1.06
CA THR A 302 -13.07 -9.29 -1.53
C THR A 302 -14.47 -9.31 -0.95
N ASN A 303 -15.01 -8.14 -0.65
CA ASN A 303 -16.39 -8.00 -0.25
C ASN A 303 -17.05 -6.89 -1.09
N LEU A 304 -18.14 -7.22 -1.79
CA LEU A 304 -18.83 -6.30 -2.70
C LEU A 304 -20.28 -6.06 -2.23
N GLU A 305 -20.66 -4.79 -2.07
CA GLU A 305 -22.06 -4.45 -1.82
C GLU A 305 -22.91 -4.74 -3.06
N MET A 306 -24.10 -5.30 -2.84
CA MET A 306 -25.02 -5.70 -3.88
C MET A 306 -26.24 -4.78 -3.93
N THR A 307 -26.69 -4.47 -5.14
CA THR A 307 -27.95 -3.78 -5.41
C THR A 307 -28.79 -4.64 -6.33
N VAL A 308 -30.05 -4.84 -6.00
CA VAL A 308 -31.01 -5.63 -6.79
C VAL A 308 -32.13 -4.71 -7.24
N ASN A 309 -32.34 -4.60 -8.55
CA ASN A 309 -33.34 -3.70 -9.15
C ASN A 309 -33.25 -2.24 -8.65
N GLY A 310 -32.04 -1.79 -8.31
CA GLY A 310 -31.80 -0.44 -7.78
C GLY A 310 -31.96 -0.32 -6.26
N VAL A 311 -32.38 -1.38 -5.56
CA VAL A 311 -32.51 -1.41 -4.11
C VAL A 311 -31.23 -1.99 -3.48
N PRO A 312 -30.52 -1.25 -2.62
CA PRO A 312 -29.39 -1.77 -1.84
C PRO A 312 -29.81 -2.95 -0.97
N GLN A 313 -28.99 -3.99 -0.91
CA GLN A 313 -29.24 -5.17 -0.10
C GLN A 313 -28.45 -5.09 1.22
N ASP A 314 -28.98 -5.69 2.29
CA ASP A 314 -28.33 -5.71 3.61
C ASP A 314 -27.16 -6.73 3.68
N ASP A 315 -27.18 -7.76 2.84
CA ASP A 315 -26.12 -8.76 2.75
C ASP A 315 -25.17 -8.48 1.59
N ASN A 316 -23.89 -8.78 1.77
CA ASN A 316 -22.85 -8.49 0.78
C ASN A 316 -22.34 -9.76 0.10
N LEU A 317 -21.82 -9.62 -1.12
CA LEU A 317 -21.17 -10.72 -1.82
C LEU A 317 -19.71 -10.84 -1.35
N GLU A 318 -19.47 -11.81 -0.47
CA GLU A 318 -18.12 -12.18 -0.03
C GLU A 318 -17.49 -13.16 -1.04
N SER A 319 -16.28 -12.84 -1.51
CA SER A 319 -15.53 -13.60 -2.49
C SER A 319 -14.11 -13.89 -2.01
N GLY A 320 -13.68 -15.15 -2.05
CA GLY A 320 -12.28 -15.56 -1.88
C GLY A 320 -11.72 -16.12 -3.17
N SER A 321 -10.44 -15.85 -3.46
CA SER A 321 -9.77 -16.40 -4.64
C SER A 321 -8.33 -16.82 -4.33
N ALA A 322 -7.93 -17.94 -4.89
CA ALA A 322 -6.56 -18.44 -4.89
C ALA A 322 -6.18 -18.81 -6.32
N ALA A 323 -5.12 -18.18 -6.85
CA ALA A 323 -4.68 -18.39 -8.22
C ALA A 323 -3.16 -18.46 -8.30
N ALA A 324 -2.65 -19.24 -9.24
CA ALA A 324 -1.22 -19.38 -9.52
C ALA A 324 -0.96 -19.29 -11.02
N GLY A 325 0.27 -18.92 -11.39
CA GLY A 325 0.64 -18.82 -12.79
C GLY A 325 1.89 -17.98 -13.02
N LEU A 326 1.92 -17.37 -14.20
CA LEU A 326 3.08 -16.66 -14.73
C LEU A 326 3.10 -15.22 -14.25
N TYR A 327 4.30 -14.78 -13.88
CA TYR A 327 4.64 -13.40 -13.60
C TYR A 327 5.70 -12.94 -14.58
N LEU A 328 5.44 -11.82 -15.22
CA LEU A 328 6.38 -11.14 -16.09
C LEU A 328 6.84 -9.85 -15.40
N SER A 329 8.10 -9.52 -15.60
CA SER A 329 8.72 -8.31 -15.08
C SER A 329 9.58 -7.68 -16.16
N TYR A 330 9.59 -6.36 -16.22
CA TYR A 330 10.46 -5.59 -17.07
C TYR A 330 11.14 -4.52 -16.21
N PRO A 331 12.47 -4.57 -16.01
CA PRO A 331 13.20 -3.57 -15.26
C PRO A 331 13.35 -2.30 -16.09
N LEU A 332 12.32 -1.44 -16.02
CA LEU A 332 12.27 -0.14 -16.69
C LEU A 332 13.46 0.73 -16.26
N SER A 333 13.83 0.65 -14.98
CA SER A 333 14.94 1.38 -14.38
C SER A 333 15.54 0.54 -13.25
N VAL A 334 16.65 1.01 -12.68
CA VAL A 334 17.31 0.39 -11.52
C VAL A 334 16.36 0.21 -10.31
N ARG A 335 15.35 1.08 -10.20
CA ARG A 335 14.35 1.07 -9.11
C ARG A 335 12.94 0.71 -9.59
N TRP A 336 12.65 0.85 -10.87
CA TRP A 336 11.30 0.65 -11.41
C TRP A 336 11.19 -0.65 -12.18
N LEU A 337 10.23 -1.48 -11.77
CA LEU A 337 9.84 -2.70 -12.43
C LEU A 337 8.40 -2.55 -12.90
N VAL A 338 8.16 -2.77 -14.19
CA VAL A 338 6.81 -2.93 -14.73
C VAL A 338 6.53 -4.41 -14.83
N GLY A 339 5.47 -4.89 -14.19
CA GLY A 339 5.12 -6.30 -14.19
C GLY A 339 3.77 -6.55 -14.84
N SER A 340 3.60 -7.76 -15.35
CA SER A 340 2.29 -8.31 -15.67
C SER A 340 2.16 -9.72 -15.12
N LYS A 341 0.93 -10.24 -15.08
CA LYS A 341 0.69 -11.60 -14.59
C LYS A 341 -0.46 -12.24 -15.35
N LEU A 342 -0.40 -13.56 -15.48
CA LEU A 342 -1.47 -14.39 -16.00
C LEU A 342 -1.63 -15.60 -15.08
N LEU A 343 -2.75 -15.68 -14.38
CA LEU A 343 -3.00 -16.66 -13.33
C LEU A 343 -4.28 -17.43 -13.62
N GLY A 344 -4.26 -18.72 -13.32
CA GLY A 344 -5.44 -19.59 -13.27
C GLY A 344 -5.64 -20.09 -11.84
N GLY A 345 -6.88 -20.27 -11.42
CA GLY A 345 -7.15 -20.68 -10.06
C GLY A 345 -8.60 -20.98 -9.75
N TYR A 346 -8.91 -20.92 -8.47
CA TYR A 346 -10.23 -21.18 -7.93
C TYR A 346 -10.74 -19.97 -7.16
N GLY A 347 -11.97 -19.58 -7.43
CA GLY A 347 -12.70 -18.56 -6.71
C GLY A 347 -13.92 -19.18 -6.03
N TYR A 348 -14.30 -18.61 -4.90
CA TYR A 348 -15.44 -19.05 -4.11
C TYR A 348 -16.21 -17.86 -3.57
N TYR A 349 -17.53 -17.92 -3.72
CA TYR A 349 -18.51 -17.00 -3.17
C TYR A 349 -19.22 -17.67 -2.02
N LYS A 350 -19.34 -16.93 -0.91
CA LYS A 350 -20.19 -17.33 0.20
C LYS A 350 -21.66 -17.07 -0.15
N SER A 351 -22.56 -17.87 0.41
CA SER A 351 -23.99 -17.64 0.23
C SER A 351 -24.38 -16.25 0.75
N CYS A 352 -25.15 -15.49 -0.02
CA CYS A 352 -25.71 -14.21 0.40
C CYS A 352 -27.23 -14.21 0.25
N ASN A 353 -27.91 -13.57 1.19
CA ASN A 353 -29.37 -13.39 1.14
C ASN A 353 -29.70 -12.11 0.40
N THR A 354 -30.66 -12.17 -0.52
CA THR A 354 -31.28 -10.98 -1.11
C THR A 354 -32.76 -10.95 -0.72
N ASP A 355 -33.37 -9.77 -0.79
CA ASP A 355 -34.79 -9.55 -0.49
C ASP A 355 -35.72 -10.45 -1.34
N LEU A 356 -35.24 -10.89 -2.50
CA LEU A 356 -35.97 -11.77 -3.41
C LEU A 356 -35.64 -13.24 -3.18
N GLN A 357 -34.36 -13.60 -3.03
CA GLN A 357 -33.93 -14.99 -2.94
C GLN A 357 -32.54 -15.15 -2.31
N LYS A 358 -32.30 -16.31 -1.69
CA LYS A 358 -30.96 -16.70 -1.27
C LYS A 358 -30.10 -17.10 -2.47
N LEU A 359 -28.99 -16.39 -2.66
CA LEU A 359 -27.91 -16.81 -3.56
C LEU A 359 -27.03 -17.82 -2.79
N GLY A 360 -26.97 -19.05 -3.29
CA GLY A 360 -26.18 -20.13 -2.66
C GLY A 360 -24.67 -19.89 -2.74
N ASP A 361 -23.91 -20.70 -2.00
CA ASP A 361 -22.47 -20.76 -2.13
C ASP A 361 -22.06 -21.33 -3.49
N ARG A 362 -20.99 -20.79 -4.07
CA ARG A 362 -20.53 -21.18 -5.40
C ARG A 362 -19.04 -21.03 -5.50
N GLY A 363 -18.37 -22.06 -6.00
CA GLY A 363 -16.99 -21.93 -6.44
C GLY A 363 -16.78 -22.41 -7.86
N GLY A 364 -15.66 -21.99 -8.44
CA GLY A 364 -15.32 -22.33 -9.80
C GLY A 364 -14.01 -21.71 -10.26
N PHE A 365 -13.69 -21.95 -11.53
CA PHE A 365 -12.43 -21.53 -12.11
C PHE A 365 -12.37 -20.00 -12.30
N VAL A 366 -11.28 -19.39 -11.86
CA VAL A 366 -10.94 -17.98 -12.06
C VAL A 366 -9.77 -17.89 -13.02
N LEU A 367 -9.90 -16.99 -14.01
CA LEU A 367 -8.77 -16.54 -14.82
C LEU A 367 -8.48 -15.08 -14.45
N ALA A 368 -7.25 -14.80 -14.07
CA ALA A 368 -6.82 -13.48 -13.60
C ALA A 368 -5.65 -12.95 -14.42
N THR A 369 -5.68 -11.68 -14.76
CA THR A 369 -4.57 -10.96 -15.39
C THR A 369 -4.40 -9.61 -14.72
N GLY A 370 -3.23 -9.00 -14.82
CA GLY A 370 -3.02 -7.68 -14.24
C GLY A 370 -1.73 -7.04 -14.67
N ILE A 371 -1.68 -5.72 -14.50
CA ILE A 371 -0.48 -4.92 -14.67
C ILE A 371 -0.07 -4.33 -13.33
N SER A 372 1.23 -4.18 -13.14
CA SER A 372 1.77 -3.61 -11.91
C SER A 372 2.98 -2.72 -12.18
N SER A 373 3.15 -1.73 -11.31
CA SER A 373 4.33 -0.89 -11.27
C SER A 373 4.93 -1.00 -9.87
N THR A 374 6.16 -1.50 -9.79
CA THR A 374 6.85 -1.75 -8.53
C THR A 374 8.07 -0.84 -8.44
N TYR A 375 8.16 -0.10 -7.33
CA TYR A 375 9.34 0.69 -7.00
C TYR A 375 10.12 0.03 -5.87
N LEU A 376 11.41 -0.13 -6.07
CA LEU A 376 12.35 -0.62 -5.07
C LEU A 376 12.83 0.56 -4.21
N ALA A 377 12.28 0.66 -3.01
CA ALA A 377 12.67 1.66 -2.02
C ALA A 377 14.04 1.31 -1.40
N SER A 378 14.26 0.03 -1.13
CA SER A 378 15.54 -0.52 -0.66
C SER A 378 15.90 -1.79 -1.44
N ARG A 379 17.07 -2.39 -1.13
CA ARG A 379 17.49 -3.67 -1.72
C ARG A 379 16.44 -4.77 -1.54
N ASN A 380 15.67 -4.75 -0.47
CA ASN A 380 14.78 -5.86 -0.12
C ASN A 380 13.36 -5.41 0.16
N PHE A 381 13.05 -4.15 -0.14
CA PHE A 381 11.73 -3.57 0.11
C PHE A 381 11.29 -2.75 -1.09
N GLY A 382 10.08 -3.00 -1.54
CA GLY A 382 9.45 -2.24 -2.60
C GLY A 382 7.97 -2.00 -2.35
N ILE A 383 7.40 -1.10 -3.12
CA ILE A 383 5.97 -0.81 -3.13
C ILE A 383 5.45 -1.08 -4.52
N ARG A 384 4.34 -1.82 -4.59
CA ARG A 384 3.68 -2.18 -5.83
C ARG A 384 2.31 -1.55 -5.92
N PHE A 385 2.06 -0.92 -7.05
CA PHE A 385 0.73 -0.52 -7.50
C PHE A 385 0.28 -1.55 -8.52
N SER A 386 -0.95 -2.05 -8.40
CA SER A 386 -1.50 -3.03 -9.32
C SER A 386 -2.92 -2.69 -9.74
N THR A 387 -3.22 -3.07 -10.98
CA THR A 387 -4.59 -3.14 -11.50
C THR A 387 -4.79 -4.55 -12.03
N ASP A 388 -5.66 -5.29 -11.36
CA ASP A 388 -5.95 -6.69 -11.64
C ASP A 388 -7.36 -6.83 -12.21
N TYR A 389 -7.52 -7.73 -13.16
CA TYR A 389 -8.79 -8.12 -13.74
C TYR A 389 -8.99 -9.61 -13.53
N ASP A 390 -10.07 -9.96 -12.84
CA ASP A 390 -10.46 -11.33 -12.56
C ASP A 390 -11.75 -11.66 -13.32
N MET A 391 -11.67 -12.67 -14.19
CA MET A 391 -12.84 -13.31 -14.78
C MET A 391 -13.24 -14.48 -13.89
N ALA A 392 -14.14 -14.19 -12.96
CA ALA A 392 -14.56 -15.08 -11.90
C ALA A 392 -15.78 -15.92 -12.31
N PRO A 393 -16.06 -17.05 -11.63
CA PRO A 393 -17.14 -17.95 -12.02
C PRO A 393 -18.52 -17.26 -11.90
N PRO A 394 -19.57 -17.81 -12.56
CA PRO A 394 -20.92 -17.32 -12.35
C PRO A 394 -21.33 -17.43 -10.88
N PHE A 395 -21.95 -16.37 -10.34
CA PHE A 395 -22.33 -16.31 -8.93
C PHE A 395 -23.74 -16.85 -8.65
N ALA A 396 -24.53 -17.19 -9.68
CA ALA A 396 -25.85 -17.83 -9.54
C ALA A 396 -25.93 -19.14 -10.31
N LYS A 397 -26.75 -20.06 -9.80
CA LYS A 397 -26.77 -21.47 -10.23
C LYS A 397 -27.17 -21.65 -11.70
N ASP A 398 -28.09 -20.83 -12.18
CA ASP A 398 -28.68 -20.94 -13.52
C ASP A 398 -28.12 -19.88 -14.50
N SER A 399 -27.24 -19.01 -14.03
CA SER A 399 -26.62 -17.98 -14.86
C SER A 399 -25.34 -18.51 -15.51
N ARG A 400 -25.19 -18.26 -16.81
CA ARG A 400 -23.93 -18.47 -17.55
C ARG A 400 -23.02 -17.24 -17.53
N GLN A 401 -23.46 -16.14 -16.92
CA GLN A 401 -22.70 -14.89 -16.88
C GLN A 401 -21.57 -14.99 -15.85
N ARG A 402 -20.34 -14.89 -16.32
CA ARG A 402 -19.16 -14.78 -15.46
C ARG A 402 -19.09 -13.40 -14.82
N LEU A 403 -18.63 -13.34 -13.58
CA LEU A 403 -18.47 -12.09 -12.86
C LEU A 403 -17.12 -11.47 -13.21
N HIS A 404 -17.13 -10.22 -13.66
CA HIS A 404 -15.91 -9.50 -14.03
C HIS A 404 -15.54 -8.52 -12.93
N MET A 405 -14.37 -8.73 -12.31
CA MET A 405 -13.88 -7.90 -11.22
C MET A 405 -12.63 -7.14 -11.64
N LEU A 406 -12.58 -5.84 -11.35
CA LEU A 406 -11.44 -4.97 -11.56
C LEU A 406 -10.95 -4.46 -10.20
N THR A 407 -9.74 -4.83 -9.81
CA THR A 407 -9.14 -4.50 -8.51
C THR A 407 -8.01 -3.50 -8.69
N PHE A 408 -8.10 -2.37 -8.00
CA PHE A 408 -7.00 -1.42 -7.84
C PHE A 408 -6.37 -1.62 -6.48
N SER A 409 -5.06 -1.83 -6.42
CA SER A 409 -4.41 -2.19 -5.17
C SER A 409 -3.02 -1.60 -4.99
N LEU A 410 -2.67 -1.46 -3.72
CA LEU A 410 -1.36 -1.09 -3.21
C LEU A 410 -0.81 -2.25 -2.39
N ALA A 411 0.47 -2.57 -2.55
CA ALA A 411 1.11 -3.64 -1.81
C ALA A 411 2.51 -3.26 -1.34
N ALA A 412 2.83 -3.65 -0.11
CA ALA A 412 4.19 -3.65 0.42
C ALA A 412 4.86 -4.96 0.04
N CYS A 413 6.04 -4.90 -0.58
CA CYS A 413 6.76 -6.04 -1.16
C CYS A 413 8.09 -6.24 -0.45
N ALA A 414 8.29 -7.41 0.16
CA ALA A 414 9.63 -7.91 0.47
C ALA A 414 10.22 -8.50 -0.82
N VAL A 415 11.39 -8.02 -1.24
CA VAL A 415 12.08 -8.45 -2.47
C VAL A 415 13.36 -9.20 -2.09
N PHE A 416 13.64 -10.33 -2.73
CA PHE A 416 14.82 -11.15 -2.47
C PHE A 416 15.49 -11.58 -3.77
#